data_AF-A0A2N3GC58-F1
#
_entry.id   AF-A0A2N3GC58-F1
#
_cell.length_a   1.000
_cell.length_b   1.000
_cell.length_c   1.000
_cell.angle_alpha   90.00
_cell.angle_beta   90.00
_cell.angle_gamma   90.00
#
_symmetry.space_group_name_H-M   'P 1'
#
loop_
_entity.id
_entity.type
_entity.pdbx_description
1 polymer ?
#
loop_
_entity_poly.entity_id
_entity_poly.type
_entity_poly.pdbx_seq_one_letter_code
_entity_poly.pdbx_strand_id
1 'polypeptide(L)'
;MANVQEVARWDVDLYVETVGRQACERHGVPKCLSAEAAQITIRRFRSEYPIRLDKRGEARIRAYFYAIVRTRAIGSRGDQLRELRSRFLLSSIAADLLDAGRSGPEVFDEIVRDYSACVEPEALHALEQRLCG
;
A
#
# COMPACT_ATOMS: atom_id res chain seq x y z
N MET A 1 2.93 -37.43 9.63
CA MET A 1 2.44 -36.47 10.65
C MET A 1 3.64 -35.81 11.32
N ALA A 2 3.92 -34.56 10.95
CA ALA A 2 4.63 -33.56 11.77
C ALA A 2 4.40 -32.21 11.08
N ASN A 3 3.33 -31.52 11.49
CA ASN A 3 2.99 -30.19 11.00
C ASN A 3 3.93 -29.22 11.73
N VAL A 4 5.02 -28.83 11.05
CA VAL A 4 5.99 -27.87 11.59
C VAL A 4 5.29 -26.52 11.66
N GLN A 5 4.78 -26.20 12.84
CA GLN A 5 4.24 -24.89 13.17
C GLN A 5 5.30 -23.83 12.85
N GLU A 6 5.04 -23.01 11.84
CA GLU A 6 5.80 -21.80 11.54
C GLU A 6 5.88 -20.92 12.77
N VAL A 7 7.07 -20.86 13.35
CA VAL A 7 7.35 -20.06 14.54
C VAL A 7 7.26 -18.57 14.16
N ALA A 8 6.25 -17.90 14.72
CA ALA A 8 6.09 -16.44 14.73
C ALA A 8 7.43 -15.72 14.99
N ARG A 9 7.89 -14.93 14.02
CA ARG A 9 9.30 -14.48 13.92
C ARG A 9 9.56 -13.02 14.32
N TRP A 10 8.53 -12.22 14.60
CA TRP A 10 8.69 -10.77 14.75
C TRP A 10 8.02 -10.21 16.02
N ASP A 11 8.67 -9.24 16.64
CA ASP A 11 7.99 -8.24 17.47
C ASP A 11 7.35 -7.15 16.59
N VAL A 12 6.44 -6.36 17.16
CA VAL A 12 5.67 -5.33 16.44
C VAL A 12 6.59 -4.27 15.82
N ASP A 13 7.57 -3.80 16.59
CA ASP A 13 8.42 -2.69 16.21
C ASP A 13 9.28 -3.07 14.99
N LEU A 14 9.98 -4.21 15.08
CA LEU A 14 10.82 -4.74 14.01
C LEU A 14 10.02 -5.09 12.76
N TYR A 15 8.81 -5.63 12.92
CA TYR A 15 7.94 -5.93 11.80
C TYR A 15 7.50 -4.65 11.07
N VAL A 16 7.05 -3.64 11.82
CA VAL A 16 6.60 -2.37 11.24
C VAL A 16 7.75 -1.63 10.57
N GLU A 17 8.95 -1.62 11.16
CA GLU A 17 10.15 -1.07 10.51
C GLU A 17 10.46 -1.77 9.18
N THR A 18 10.33 -3.09 9.14
CA THR A 18 10.51 -3.88 7.91
C THR A 18 9.48 -3.53 6.86
N VAL A 19 8.20 -3.41 7.25
CA VAL A 19 7.12 -2.97 6.35
C VAL A 19 7.40 -1.55 5.83
N GLY A 20 7.84 -0.62 6.70
CA GLY A 20 8.17 0.75 6.30
C GLY A 20 9.33 0.83 5.31
N ARG A 21 10.39 0.04 5.53
CA ARG A 21 11.51 -0.05 4.59
C ARG A 21 11.05 -0.56 3.23
N GLN A 22 10.27 -1.63 3.21
CA GLN A 22 9.71 -2.20 1.97
C GLN A 22 8.78 -1.21 1.26
N ALA A 23 7.98 -0.44 2.00
CA ALA A 23 7.12 0.60 1.44
C ALA A 23 7.94 1.68 0.71
N CYS A 24 9.06 2.09 1.29
CA CYS A 24 9.97 3.05 0.64
C CYS A 24 10.64 2.45 -0.60
N GLU A 25 11.24 1.27 -0.47
CA GLU A 25 12.06 0.65 -1.52
C GLU A 25 11.25 0.15 -2.72
N ARG A 26 10.06 -0.41 -2.47
CA ARG A 26 9.27 -1.11 -3.51
C ARG A 26 8.08 -0.31 -4.00
N HIS A 27 7.53 0.56 -3.16
CA HIS A 27 6.27 1.25 -3.46
C HIS A 27 6.46 2.77 -3.57
N GLY A 28 7.69 3.27 -3.44
CA GLY A 28 8.02 4.68 -3.58
C GLY A 28 7.37 5.55 -2.51
N VAL A 29 7.01 4.98 -1.36
CA VAL A 29 6.45 5.77 -0.24
C VAL A 29 7.55 6.67 0.32
N PRO A 30 7.35 8.00 0.43
CA PRO A 30 8.36 8.88 0.99
C PRO A 30 8.73 8.51 2.43
N LYS A 31 10.02 8.59 2.76
CA LYS A 31 10.57 8.20 4.07
C LYS A 31 9.85 8.87 5.24
N CYS A 32 9.52 10.16 5.12
CA CYS A 32 8.79 10.91 6.15
C CYS A 32 7.41 10.31 6.42
N LEU A 33 6.65 10.02 5.35
CA LEU A 33 5.32 9.41 5.45
C LEU A 33 5.40 7.97 5.98
N SER A 34 6.38 7.19 5.53
CA SER A 34 6.61 5.84 6.04
C SER A 34 6.94 5.85 7.53
N ALA A 35 7.80 6.77 7.98
CA ALA A 35 8.16 6.91 9.39
C ALA A 35 6.95 7.31 10.25
N GLU A 36 6.13 8.25 9.77
CA GLU A 36 4.89 8.64 10.45
C GLU A 36 3.91 7.45 10.56
N ALA A 37 3.67 6.74 9.45
CA ALA A 37 2.80 5.57 9.43
C ALA A 37 3.31 4.46 10.37
N ALA A 38 4.62 4.25 10.42
CA ALA A 38 5.26 3.29 11.33
C ALA A 38 5.00 3.66 12.80
N GLN A 39 5.23 4.91 13.19
CA GLN A 39 5.01 5.38 14.56
C GLN A 39 3.55 5.20 15.01
N ILE A 40 2.59 5.56 14.16
CA ILE A 40 1.17 5.41 14.45
C ILE A 40 0.80 3.92 14.57
N THR A 41 1.31 3.08 13.67
CA THR A 41 1.05 1.63 13.66
C THR A 41 1.61 0.96 14.91
N ILE A 42 2.86 1.25 15.27
CA ILE A 42 3.50 0.74 16.49
C ILE A 42 2.68 1.15 17.72
N ARG A 43 2.34 2.44 17.85
CA ARG A 43 1.54 2.93 18.98
C ARG A 43 0.20 2.20 19.09
N ARG A 44 -0.42 1.84 17.97
CA ARG A 44 -1.70 1.12 17.95
C ARG A 44 -1.58 -0.33 18.43
N PHE A 45 -0.54 -1.04 18.01
CA PHE A 45 -0.48 -2.50 18.16
C PHE A 45 0.51 -3.00 19.21
N ARG A 46 1.39 -2.15 19.73
CA ARG A 46 2.41 -2.55 20.72
C ARG A 46 1.82 -3.21 21.97
N SER A 47 0.65 -2.76 22.44
CA SER A 47 -0.02 -3.38 23.59
C SER A 47 -0.87 -4.60 23.24
N GLU A 48 -1.32 -4.72 21.99
CA GLU A 48 -2.16 -5.84 21.51
C GLU A 48 -1.31 -7.09 21.24
N TYR A 49 -0.04 -6.91 20.85
CA TYR A 49 0.89 -8.00 20.55
C TYR A 49 2.20 -7.83 21.35
N PRO A 50 2.18 -8.09 22.66
CA PRO A 50 3.30 -7.77 23.54
C PRO A 50 4.52 -8.69 23.39
N ILE A 51 4.39 -9.84 22.72
CA ILE A 51 5.46 -10.85 22.67
C ILE A 51 5.81 -11.23 21.22
N ARG A 52 4.87 -11.79 20.44
CA ARG A 52 5.13 -12.25 19.07
C ARG A 52 3.92 -12.10 18.16
N LEU A 53 4.19 -11.80 16.89
CA LEU A 53 3.19 -11.73 15.83
C LEU A 53 3.00 -13.07 15.14
N ASP A 54 1.76 -13.55 15.12
CA ASP A 54 1.34 -14.59 14.20
C ASP A 54 1.08 -14.01 12.79
N LYS A 55 0.82 -14.88 11.81
CA LYS A 55 0.55 -14.47 10.42
C LYS A 55 -0.64 -13.53 10.29
N ARG A 56 -1.64 -13.68 11.16
CA ARG A 56 -2.84 -12.82 11.13
C ARG A 56 -2.53 -11.43 11.66
N GLY A 57 -1.75 -11.34 12.74
CA GLY A 57 -1.23 -10.09 13.29
C GLY A 57 -0.34 -9.36 12.28
N GLU A 58 0.56 -10.08 11.61
CA GLU A 58 1.37 -9.53 10.51
C GLU A 58 0.50 -8.93 9.39
N ALA A 59 -0.49 -9.69 8.89
CA ALA A 59 -1.41 -9.21 7.86
C ALA A 59 -2.20 -7.97 8.31
N ARG A 60 -2.69 -7.97 9.55
CA ARG A 60 -3.46 -6.85 10.11
C ARG A 60 -2.62 -5.59 10.32
N ILE A 61 -1.39 -5.74 10.82
CA ILE A 61 -0.45 -4.62 11.00
C ILE A 61 -0.06 -4.02 9.65
N ARG A 62 0.28 -4.85 8.67
CA ARG A 62 0.62 -4.41 7.31
C ARG A 62 -0.55 -3.68 6.65
N ALA A 63 -1.77 -4.23 6.76
CA ALA A 63 -2.98 -3.58 6.25
C ALA A 63 -3.20 -2.20 6.90
N TYR A 64 -3.04 -2.11 8.23
CA TYR A 64 -3.20 -0.85 8.96
C TYR A 64 -2.15 0.19 8.57
N PHE A 65 -0.88 -0.21 8.46
CA PHE A 65 0.20 0.64 7.98
C PHE A 65 -0.13 1.26 6.62
N TYR A 66 -0.51 0.42 5.63
CA TYR A 66 -0.84 0.92 4.29
C TYR A 66 -2.14 1.73 4.26
N ALA A 67 -3.09 1.46 5.16
CA ALA A 67 -4.28 2.30 5.32
C ALA A 67 -3.91 3.73 5.76
N ILE A 68 -2.95 3.88 6.68
CA ILE A 68 -2.44 5.20 7.09
C ILE A 68 -1.75 5.90 5.93
N VAL A 69 -0.83 5.20 5.24
CA VAL A 69 -0.11 5.75 4.07
C VAL A 69 -1.09 6.26 3.02
N ARG A 70 -2.09 5.43 2.66
CA ARG A 70 -3.13 5.79 1.69
C ARG A 70 -3.92 7.02 2.14
N THR A 71 -4.42 7.00 3.38
CA THR A 71 -5.24 8.10 3.94
C THR A 71 -4.49 9.43 3.90
N ARG A 72 -3.21 9.43 4.30
CA ARG A 72 -2.36 10.63 4.30
C ARG A 72 -2.01 11.10 2.89
N ALA A 73 -1.69 10.17 1.98
CA ALA A 73 -1.38 10.50 0.60
C ALA A 73 -2.58 11.14 -0.12
N ILE A 74 -3.78 10.56 0.04
CA ILE A 74 -5.01 11.09 -0.57
C ILE A 74 -5.40 12.45 0.03
N GLY A 75 -5.30 12.60 1.35
CA GLY A 75 -5.62 13.85 2.04
C GLY A 75 -4.60 14.98 1.83
N SER A 76 -3.42 14.68 1.29
CA SER A 76 -2.38 15.69 1.07
C SER A 76 -2.72 16.58 -0.12
N ARG A 77 -2.51 17.89 0.04
CA ARG A 77 -2.55 18.88 -1.04
C ARG A 77 -1.15 19.24 -1.57
N GLY A 78 -0.10 18.72 -0.94
CA GLY A 78 1.29 19.03 -1.30
C GLY A 78 1.77 18.21 -2.49
N ASP A 79 2.62 18.83 -3.32
CA ASP A 79 3.14 18.23 -4.55
C ASP A 79 4.01 17.00 -4.32
N GLN A 80 4.66 16.91 -3.15
CA GLN A 80 5.52 15.80 -2.77
C GLN A 80 4.82 14.43 -2.74
N LEU A 81 3.48 14.41 -2.59
CA LEU A 81 2.69 13.17 -2.56
C LEU A 81 1.80 13.00 -3.79
N ARG A 82 1.95 13.85 -4.80
CA ARG A 82 1.05 13.90 -5.97
C ARG A 82 1.08 12.60 -6.79
N GLU A 83 2.27 12.07 -7.04
CA GLU A 83 2.46 10.79 -7.74
C GLU A 83 1.88 9.62 -6.93
N LEU A 84 2.23 9.52 -5.64
CA LEU A 84 1.73 8.47 -4.75
C LEU A 84 0.19 8.50 -4.63
N ARG A 85 -0.39 9.71 -4.55
CA ARG A 85 -1.84 9.91 -4.57
C ARG A 85 -2.45 9.43 -5.87
N SER A 86 -1.86 9.79 -7.01
CA SER A 86 -2.30 9.33 -8.34
C SER A 86 -2.31 7.80 -8.41
N ARG A 87 -1.24 7.14 -7.97
CA ARG A 87 -1.16 5.67 -7.91
C ARG A 87 -2.29 5.06 -7.07
N PHE A 88 -2.60 5.62 -5.91
CA PHE A 88 -3.68 5.13 -5.06
C PHE A 88 -5.06 5.30 -5.70
N LEU A 89 -5.33 6.47 -6.29
CA LEU A 89 -6.60 6.73 -6.98
C LEU A 89 -6.80 5.78 -8.16
N LEU A 90 -5.79 5.69 -9.03
CA LEU A 90 -5.81 4.83 -10.20
C LEU A 90 -5.95 3.34 -9.82
N SER A 91 -5.27 2.89 -8.77
CA SER A 91 -5.39 1.51 -8.31
C SER A 91 -6.78 1.19 -7.76
N SER A 92 -7.44 2.16 -7.11
CA SER A 92 -8.81 2.00 -6.61
C SER A 92 -9.79 1.89 -7.77
N ILE A 93 -9.74 2.83 -8.72
CA ILE A 93 -10.61 2.84 -9.90
C ILE A 93 -10.40 1.56 -10.73
N ALA A 94 -9.14 1.16 -10.93
CA ALA A 94 -8.84 -0.07 -11.66
C ALA A 94 -9.40 -1.31 -10.96
N ALA A 95 -9.35 -1.39 -9.63
CA ALA A 95 -9.93 -2.51 -8.89
C ALA A 95 -11.45 -2.55 -9.09
N ASP A 96 -12.14 -1.42 -8.96
CA ASP A 96 -13.59 -1.33 -9.12
C ASP A 96 -14.03 -1.76 -10.54
N LEU A 97 -13.27 -1.36 -11.58
CA LEU A 97 -13.57 -1.73 -12.96
C LEU A 97 -13.26 -3.21 -13.28
N LEU A 98 -12.20 -3.78 -12.69
CA LEU A 98 -11.90 -5.20 -12.80
C LEU A 98 -12.99 -6.04 -12.10
N ASP A 99 -13.45 -5.61 -10.92
CA ASP A 99 -14.55 -6.25 -10.18
C ASP A 99 -15.89 -6.16 -10.94
N ALA A 100 -16.06 -5.11 -11.75
CA ALA A 100 -17.18 -4.98 -12.69
C ALA A 100 -17.05 -5.90 -13.94
N GLY A 101 -15.99 -6.70 -14.04
CA GLY A 101 -15.79 -7.69 -15.09
C GLY A 101 -15.07 -7.19 -16.33
N ARG A 102 -14.44 -6.01 -16.29
CA ARG A 102 -13.67 -5.47 -17.43
C ARG A 102 -12.28 -6.09 -17.48
N SER A 103 -11.73 -6.21 -18.69
CA SER A 103 -10.36 -6.71 -18.87
C SER A 103 -9.31 -5.64 -18.57
N GLY A 104 -8.08 -6.05 -18.26
CA GLY A 104 -6.96 -5.13 -17.98
C GLY A 104 -6.77 -4.04 -19.05
N PRO A 105 -6.73 -4.38 -20.34
CA PRO A 105 -6.65 -3.39 -21.41
C PRO A 105 -7.83 -2.41 -21.45
N GLU A 106 -9.07 -2.89 -21.31
CA GLU A 106 -10.26 -2.03 -21.27
C GLU A 106 -10.26 -1.08 -20.08
N VAL A 107 -9.79 -1.55 -18.92
CA VAL A 107 -9.60 -0.72 -17.72
C VAL A 107 -8.56 0.36 -17.96
N PHE A 108 -7.44 0.01 -18.58
CA PHE A 108 -6.37 0.97 -18.86
C PHE A 108 -6.84 2.06 -19.84
N ASP A 109 -7.47 1.68 -20.94
CA ASP A 109 -8.00 2.62 -21.95
C ASP A 109 -9.01 3.59 -21.35
N GLU A 110 -9.91 3.11 -20.49
CA GLU A 110 -10.87 3.97 -19.79
C GLU A 110 -10.19 4.96 -18.84
N ILE A 111 -9.20 4.48 -18.08
CA ILE A 111 -8.45 5.33 -17.16
C ILE A 111 -7.68 6.42 -17.92
N VAL A 112 -7.04 6.07 -19.03
CA VAL A 112 -6.33 7.04 -19.87
C VAL A 112 -7.30 8.07 -20.44
N ARG A 113 -8.47 7.65 -20.93
CA ARG A 113 -9.48 8.55 -21.49
C ARG A 113 -9.99 9.54 -20.45
N ASP A 114 -10.30 9.09 -19.24
CA ASP A 114 -11.09 9.87 -18.28
C ASP A 114 -10.21 10.57 -17.21
N TYR A 115 -8.99 10.10 -16.97
CA TYR A 115 -8.15 10.57 -15.87
C TYR A 115 -6.75 11.05 -16.27
N SER A 116 -6.30 10.87 -17.53
CA SER A 116 -4.92 11.21 -17.93
C SER A 116 -4.52 12.67 -17.67
N ALA A 117 -5.47 13.61 -17.73
CA ALA A 117 -5.21 15.03 -17.51
C ALA A 117 -4.99 15.41 -16.03
N CYS A 118 -5.32 14.53 -15.08
CA CYS A 118 -5.34 14.86 -13.64
C CYS A 118 -4.47 13.95 -12.76
N VAL A 119 -3.72 13.04 -13.38
CA VAL A 119 -2.84 12.08 -12.70
C VAL A 119 -1.41 12.17 -13.23
N GLU A 120 -0.45 11.78 -12.42
CA GLU A 120 0.96 11.79 -12.83
C GLU A 120 1.26 10.71 -13.91
N PRO A 121 2.03 11.03 -14.96
CA PRO A 121 2.39 10.08 -16.02
C PRO A 121 3.04 8.78 -15.49
N GLU A 122 3.89 8.88 -14.47
CA GLU A 122 4.56 7.74 -13.84
C GLU A 122 3.56 6.79 -13.16
N ALA A 123 2.43 7.33 -12.68
CA ALA A 123 1.36 6.52 -12.10
C ALA A 123 0.58 5.77 -13.19
N LEU A 124 0.36 6.38 -14.35
CA LEU A 124 -0.27 5.72 -15.51
C LEU A 124 0.62 4.63 -16.07
N HIS A 125 1.91 4.91 -16.28
CA HIS A 125 2.83 3.91 -16.81
C HIS A 125 2.96 2.69 -15.89
N ALA A 126 3.05 2.91 -14.57
CA ALA A 126 3.04 1.80 -13.61
C ALA A 126 1.73 1.00 -13.63
N LEU A 127 0.60 1.64 -13.92
CA LEU A 127 -0.69 0.97 -14.04
C LEU A 127 -0.77 0.12 -15.32
N GLU A 128 -0.30 0.65 -16.45
CA GLU A 128 -0.22 -0.05 -17.74
C GLU A 128 0.54 -1.37 -17.60
N GLN A 129 1.74 -1.32 -17.03
CA GLN A 129 2.59 -2.50 -16.81
C GLN A 129 1.91 -3.55 -15.92
N ARG A 130 1.01 -3.13 -15.00
CA ARG A 130 0.28 -4.03 -14.11
C ARG A 130 -0.95 -4.67 -14.77
N LEU A 131 -1.62 -3.95 -15.66
CA LEU A 131 -2.88 -4.38 -16.27
C LEU A 131 -2.68 -5.09 -17.61
N CYS A 132 -1.61 -4.73 -18.34
CA CYS A 132 -1.39 -5.11 -19.73
C CYS A 132 -0.07 -5.86 -19.96
N GLY A 133 0.86 -5.84 -18.99
CA GLY A 133 2.11 -6.60 -19.02
C GLY A 133 1.96 -7.99 -18.42
#